data_AF-A0A445ATR9-F1
#
_entry.id   AF-A0A445ATR9-F1
#
_cell.length_a   1.000
_cell.length_b   1.000
_cell.length_c   1.000
_cell.angle_alpha   90.00
_cell.angle_beta   90.00
_cell.angle_gamma   90.00
#
_symmetry.space_group_name_H-M   'P 1'
#
loop_
_entity.id
_entity.type
_entity.pdbx_description
1 polymer ?
#
loop_
_entity_poly.entity_id
_entity_poly.type
_entity_poly.pdbx_seq_one_letter_code
_entity_poly.pdbx_strand_id
1 'polypeptide(L)'
;MQEEIIFDERRFKSKKHERIFNGMISKDIVPEVPFKLRKKEYPEIQKVIRKRGWELLCTQPQVVSMPFIHEFYANVIKKNEDEEPYLSYVR
;
A
#
# COMPACT_ATOMS: atom_id res chain seq x y z
N MET A 1 -5.05 -16.52 -31.43
CA MET A 1 -5.66 -15.18 -31.52
C MET A 1 -5.14 -14.40 -30.33
N GLN A 2 -4.40 -13.32 -30.54
CA GLN A 2 -3.97 -12.44 -29.46
C GLN A 2 -5.18 -11.60 -29.06
N GLU A 3 -5.68 -11.77 -27.84
CA GLU A 3 -6.67 -10.86 -27.27
C GLU A 3 -6.02 -9.48 -27.22
N GLU A 4 -6.54 -8.54 -28.01
CA GLU A 4 -6.20 -7.14 -27.84
C GLU A 4 -6.66 -6.74 -26.44
N ILE A 5 -5.68 -6.57 -25.53
CA ILE A 5 -5.93 -6.04 -24.19
C ILE A 5 -6.40 -4.59 -24.40
N ILE A 6 -7.72 -4.41 -24.41
CA ILE A 6 -8.34 -3.09 -24.43
C ILE A 6 -7.91 -2.40 -23.14
N PHE A 7 -7.14 -1.32 -23.31
CA PHE A 7 -6.60 -0.55 -22.21
C PHE A 7 -7.75 -0.01 -21.34
N ASP A 8 -7.76 -0.38 -20.05
CA ASP A 8 -8.75 0.10 -19.09
C ASP A 8 -8.36 1.48 -18.54
N GLU A 9 -8.81 2.53 -19.23
CA GLU A 9 -8.62 3.94 -18.85
C GLU A 9 -9.25 4.32 -17.52
N ARG A 10 -10.25 3.57 -17.03
CA ARG A 10 -10.88 3.85 -15.74
C ARG A 10 -10.04 3.33 -14.57
N ARG A 11 -9.18 2.36 -14.86
CA ARG A 11 -8.40 1.61 -13.86
C ARG A 11 -6.93 1.99 -13.84
N PHE A 12 -6.35 2.32 -14.98
CA PHE A 12 -4.91 2.58 -15.10
C PHE A 12 -4.63 3.93 -15.76
N LYS A 13 -3.62 4.64 -15.23
CA LYS A 13 -3.19 5.95 -15.77
C LYS A 13 -2.61 5.88 -17.18
N SER A 14 -2.04 4.74 -17.57
CA SER A 14 -1.55 4.49 -18.94
C SER A 14 -1.29 2.99 -19.16
N LYS A 15 -1.10 2.59 -20.43
CA LYS A 15 -0.68 1.22 -20.81
C LYS A 15 0.60 0.75 -20.09
N LYS A 16 1.48 1.67 -19.66
CA LYS A 16 2.67 1.33 -18.87
C LYS A 16 2.29 0.82 -17.48
N HIS A 17 1.32 1.47 -16.81
CA HIS A 17 0.86 1.11 -15.47
C HIS A 17 0.10 -0.22 -15.50
N GLU A 18 -0.69 -0.47 -16.55
CA GLU A 18 -1.34 -1.77 -16.77
C GLU A 18 -0.32 -2.92 -16.94
N ARG A 19 0.76 -2.70 -17.71
CA ARG A 19 1.85 -3.68 -17.82
C ARG A 19 2.55 -3.94 -16.49
N ILE A 20 2.78 -2.89 -15.70
CA ILE A 20 3.34 -3.01 -14.35
C ILE A 20 2.41 -3.83 -13.46
N PHE A 21 1.10 -3.56 -13.49
CA PHE A 21 0.09 -4.30 -12.75
C PHE A 21 0.16 -5.79 -13.08
N ASN A 22 0.22 -6.15 -14.36
CA ASN A 22 0.34 -7.55 -14.78
C ASN A 22 1.61 -8.23 -14.21
N GLY A 23 2.71 -7.50 -14.07
CA GLY A 23 3.93 -7.98 -13.41
C GLY A 23 3.88 -7.96 -11.87
N MET A 24 2.93 -7.26 -11.28
CA MET A 24 2.69 -7.24 -9.83
C MET A 24 1.70 -8.30 -9.38
N ILE A 25 0.76 -8.75 -10.22
CA ILE A 25 -0.25 -9.77 -9.86
C ILE A 25 0.39 -11.02 -9.23
N SER A 26 1.56 -11.43 -9.70
CA SER A 26 2.27 -12.61 -9.20
C SER A 26 3.12 -12.35 -7.94
N LYS A 27 3.15 -11.14 -7.41
CA LYS A 27 3.95 -10.78 -6.23
C LYS A 27 3.08 -10.90 -4.99
N ASP A 28 3.64 -11.51 -3.95
CA ASP A 28 3.05 -11.46 -2.62
C ASP A 28 3.37 -10.13 -1.95
N ILE A 29 2.42 -9.63 -1.17
CA ILE A 29 2.55 -8.44 -0.36
C ILE A 29 2.63 -8.91 1.07
N VAL A 30 3.72 -8.54 1.73
CA VAL A 30 3.89 -8.81 3.15
C VAL A 30 3.23 -7.69 3.93
N PRO A 31 2.14 -7.95 4.67
CA PRO A 31 1.55 -6.96 5.55
C PRO A 31 2.53 -6.54 6.65
N GLU A 32 2.42 -5.30 7.11
CA GLU A 32 3.16 -4.83 8.27
C GLU A 32 2.79 -5.64 9.53
N VAL A 33 3.78 -5.94 10.36
CA VAL A 33 3.51 -6.67 11.61
C VAL A 33 2.77 -5.72 12.55
N PRO A 34 1.57 -6.09 13.04
CA PRO A 34 0.82 -5.23 13.94
C PRO A 34 1.60 -4.99 15.24
N PHE A 35 1.66 -3.74 15.66
CA PHE A 35 2.32 -3.35 16.91
C PHE A 35 1.42 -3.70 18.10
N LYS A 36 1.61 -4.90 18.67
CA LYS A 36 0.82 -5.40 19.81
C LYS A 36 1.65 -5.43 21.08
N LEU A 37 1.33 -4.54 22.03
CA LEU A 37 1.87 -4.55 23.38
C LEU A 37 0.94 -5.32 24.33
N ARG A 38 1.50 -6.11 25.26
CA ARG A 38 0.73 -6.72 26.34
C ARG A 38 0.29 -5.66 27.35
N LYS A 39 -0.72 -5.97 28.16
CA LYS A 39 -1.15 -5.09 29.25
C LYS A 39 0.05 -4.85 30.19
N LYS A 40 0.41 -3.59 30.42
CA LYS A 40 1.56 -3.11 31.24
C LYS A 40 2.96 -3.23 30.60
N GLU A 41 3.07 -3.69 29.36
CA GLU A 41 4.33 -3.71 28.61
C GLU A 41 4.60 -2.30 28.05
N TYR A 42 5.69 -1.66 28.51
CA TYR A 42 6.08 -0.27 28.17
C TYR A 42 4.93 0.75 28.33
N PRO A 43 4.53 1.08 29.57
CA PRO A 43 3.40 1.95 29.84
C PRO A 43 3.54 3.36 29.24
N GLU A 44 4.77 3.83 29.04
CA GLU A 44 5.08 5.11 28.40
C GLU A 44 4.62 5.12 26.93
N ILE A 45 4.92 4.05 26.19
CA ILE A 45 4.52 3.89 24.79
C ILE A 45 3.00 3.80 24.69
N GLN A 46 2.36 3.03 25.57
CA GLN A 46 0.90 2.93 25.61
C GLN A 46 0.22 4.29 25.90
N LYS A 47 0.85 5.13 26.74
CA LYS A 47 0.36 6.48 27.03
C LYS A 47 0.44 7.38 25.78
N VAL A 48 1.52 7.28 25.00
CA VAL A 48 1.66 8.03 23.74
C VAL A 48 0.63 7.58 22.71
N ILE A 49 0.44 6.28 22.53
CA ILE A 49 -0.54 5.71 21.59
C ILE A 49 -1.94 6.24 21.92
N ARG A 50 -2.37 6.13 23.19
CA ARG A 50 -3.68 6.65 23.63
C ARG A 50 -3.79 8.16 23.47
N LYS A 51 -2.75 8.92 23.86
CA LYS A 51 -2.74 10.39 23.76
C LYS A 51 -2.89 10.87 22.31
N ARG A 52 -2.32 10.13 21.35
CA ARG A 52 -2.34 10.49 19.92
C ARG A 52 -3.47 9.81 19.14
N GLY A 53 -4.26 8.94 19.77
CA GLY A 53 -5.33 8.19 19.10
C GLY A 53 -4.79 7.18 18.08
N TRP A 54 -3.58 6.66 18.25
CA TRP A 54 -2.92 5.75 17.31
C TRP A 54 -3.37 4.29 17.42
N GLU A 55 -4.38 4.01 18.23
CA GLU A 55 -4.85 2.65 18.51
C GLU A 55 -5.24 1.91 17.22
N LEU A 56 -5.82 2.62 16.25
CA LEU A 56 -6.17 2.08 14.94
C LEU A 56 -4.96 1.83 14.03
N LEU A 57 -3.86 2.56 14.23
CA LEU A 57 -2.63 2.42 13.43
C LEU A 57 -1.77 1.26 13.92
N CYS A 58 -1.92 0.87 15.19
CA CYS A 58 -1.21 -0.27 15.75
C CYS A 58 -1.74 -1.63 15.24
N THR A 59 -2.91 -1.65 14.61
CA THR A 59 -3.54 -2.86 14.10
C THR A 59 -3.73 -2.77 12.60
N GLN A 60 -3.07 -3.65 11.84
CA GLN A 60 -3.37 -3.77 10.42
C GLN A 60 -4.69 -4.56 10.19
N PRO A 61 -5.50 -4.18 9.18
CA PRO A 61 -6.63 -4.98 8.72
C PRO A 61 -6.19 -6.43 8.41
N GLN A 62 -6.94 -7.40 8.91
CA GLN A 62 -6.65 -8.83 8.67
C GLN A 62 -7.00 -9.28 7.24
N VAL A 63 -7.87 -8.53 6.57
CA VAL A 63 -8.30 -8.82 5.19
C VAL A 63 -7.84 -7.67 4.31
N VAL A 64 -6.95 -7.98 3.38
CA VAL A 64 -6.46 -7.04 2.38
C VAL A 64 -6.81 -7.55 0.98
N SER A 65 -7.31 -6.65 0.12
CA SER A 65 -7.55 -6.98 -1.28
C SER A 65 -6.26 -6.83 -2.06
N MET A 66 -5.59 -7.95 -2.31
CA MET A 66 -4.34 -7.99 -3.09
C MET A 66 -4.46 -7.32 -4.46
N PRO A 67 -5.53 -7.55 -5.26
CA PRO A 67 -5.70 -6.87 -6.53
C PRO A 67 -5.78 -5.34 -6.39
N PHE A 68 -6.42 -4.85 -5.33
CA PHE A 68 -6.54 -3.42 -5.09
C PHE A 68 -5.20 -2.80 -4.72
N ILE A 69 -4.39 -3.50 -3.92
CA ILE A 69 -3.06 -3.00 -3.55
C ILE A 69 -2.12 -3.02 -4.76
N HIS A 70 -2.14 -4.06 -5.58
CA HIS A 70 -1.38 -4.11 -6.82
C HIS A 70 -1.78 -2.99 -7.78
N GLU A 71 -3.07 -2.70 -7.91
CA GLU A 71 -3.58 -1.61 -8.73
C GLU A 71 -3.13 -0.25 -8.21
N PHE A 72 -3.20 -0.05 -6.89
CA PHE A 72 -2.72 1.17 -6.24
C PHE A 72 -1.23 1.39 -6.55
N TYR A 73 -0.37 0.41 -6.27
CA TYR A 73 1.06 0.56 -6.52
C TYR A 73 1.40 0.68 -8.00
N ALA A 74 0.69 -0.04 -8.88
CA ALA A 74 0.88 0.07 -10.31
C ALA A 74 0.60 1.49 -10.81
N ASN A 75 -0.37 2.21 -10.20
CA ASN A 75 -0.75 3.58 -10.54
C ASN A 75 0.04 4.68 -9.80
N VAL A 76 0.72 4.34 -8.70
CA VAL A 76 1.54 5.28 -7.91
C VAL A 76 2.92 5.50 -8.54
N ILE A 77 3.44 4.55 -9.32
CA ILE A 77 4.77 4.68 -9.94
C ILE A 77 4.81 5.92 -10.83
N LYS A 78 5.75 6.82 -10.52
CA LYS A 78 5.92 8.09 -11.23
C LYS A 78 6.30 7.88 -12.68
N LYS A 79 5.86 8.82 -13.53
CA LYS A 79 6.10 8.80 -14.97
C LYS A 79 7.55 9.18 -15.32
N ASN A 80 8.19 9.99 -14.46
CA ASN A 80 9.50 10.60 -14.68
C ASN A 80 10.43 10.35 -13.47
N GLU A 81 11.71 10.10 -13.74
CA GLU A 81 12.76 9.97 -12.72
C GLU A 81 13.12 11.32 -12.06
N ASP A 82 12.76 12.44 -12.71
CA ASP A 82 13.09 13.81 -12.29
C ASP A 82 12.13 14.42 -11.25
N GLU A 83 11.05 13.73 -10.88
CA GLU A 83 10.15 14.21 -9.83
C GLU A 83 10.67 13.78 -8.45
N GLU A 84 11.14 14.75 -7.65
CA GLU A 84 11.68 14.55 -6.30
C GLU A 84 10.94 13.43 -5.54
N PRO A 85 11.64 12.38 -5.07
CA PRO A 85 11.01 11.31 -4.33
C PRO A 85 10.38 11.89 -3.07
N TYR A 86 9.07 11.71 -2.89
CA TYR A 86 8.41 12.14 -1.67
C TYR A 86 9.03 11.37 -0.51
N LEU A 87 9.65 12.08 0.43
CA LEU A 87 10.41 11.51 1.56
C LEU A 87 9.55 10.62 2.47
N SER A 88 8.22 10.79 2.44
CA SER A 88 7.25 9.90 3.08
C SER A 88 5.86 10.14 2.49
N TYR A 89 5.09 9.06 2.26
CA TYR A 89 3.66 9.13 1.87
C TYR A 89 2.72 8.91 3.05
N VAL A 90 3.25 8.83 4.27
CA VAL A 90 2.47 8.76 5.51
C VAL A 90 2.55 10.14 6.16
N ARG A 91 1.42 10.85 6.17
CA ARG A 91 1.27 12.12 6.91
C ARG A 91 1.12 11.86 8.40
#